data_AF-A0A8T4GIK4-F1
#
_entry.id   AF-A0A8T4GIK4-F1
#
_cell.length_a   1.000
_cell.length_b   1.000
_cell.length_c   1.000
_cell.angle_alpha   90.00
_cell.angle_beta   90.00
_cell.angle_gamma   90.00
#
_symmetry.space_group_name_H-M   'P 1'
#
loop_
_entity.id
_entity.type
_entity.pdbx_description
1 polymer ?
#
loop_
_entity_poly.entity_id
_entity_poly.type
_entity_poly.pdbx_seq_one_letter_code
_entity_poly.pdbx_strand_id
1 'polypeptide(L)'
;MEPFLVVVLVGLPLAWLVGFAAYAYIDAPNHGMNPKKWAAIAFFVPLFGFFAYLFERAETDYDPEEDPYAQGQRFEVHESRRGEELIEPGGTDRGEGREAADGGRSATDGEGGTTDEDDEWNDPPGVDV
;
A
#
# COMPACT_ATOMS: atom_id res chain seq x y z
N MET A 1 -11.74 -32.16 7.41
CA MET A 1 -12.94 -31.33 7.18
C MET A 1 -13.98 -32.21 6.50
N GLU A 2 -15.22 -32.23 6.97
CA GLU A 2 -16.30 -32.99 6.31
C GLU A 2 -16.39 -32.57 4.83
N PRO A 3 -16.42 -33.52 3.86
CA PRO A 3 -16.44 -33.18 2.44
C PRO A 3 -17.63 -32.30 2.07
N PHE A 4 -18.76 -32.48 2.76
CA PHE A 4 -19.93 -31.62 2.63
C PHE A 4 -19.64 -30.15 2.98
N LEU A 5 -18.87 -29.89 4.04
CA LEU A 5 -18.50 -28.53 4.43
C LEU A 5 -17.60 -27.87 3.37
N VAL A 6 -16.66 -28.62 2.78
CA VAL A 6 -15.84 -28.09 1.68
C VAL A 6 -16.70 -27.69 0.49
N VAL A 7 -17.68 -28.52 0.11
CA VAL A 7 -18.60 -28.21 -0.99
C VAL A 7 -19.41 -26.96 -0.70
N VAL A 8 -19.90 -26.78 0.53
CA VAL A 8 -20.66 -25.58 0.89
C VAL A 8 -19.75 -24.34 0.94
N LEU A 9 -18.59 -24.43 1.59
CA LEU A 9 -17.71 -23.28 1.79
C LEU A 9 -16.97 -22.83 0.54
N VAL A 10 -16.66 -23.74 -0.39
CA VAL A 10 -15.91 -23.44 -1.62
C VAL A 10 -16.81 -23.53 -2.84
N GLY A 11 -17.63 -24.56 -2.93
CA GLY A 11 -18.49 -24.80 -4.10
C GLY A 11 -19.60 -23.77 -4.24
N LEU A 12 -20.26 -23.35 -3.15
CA LEU A 12 -21.32 -22.36 -3.23
C LEU A 12 -20.80 -20.98 -3.68
N PRO A 13 -19.70 -20.42 -3.13
CA PRO A 13 -19.12 -19.19 -3.66
C PRO A 13 -18.68 -19.29 -5.11
N LEU A 14 -18.03 -20.41 -5.51
CA LEU A 14 -17.64 -20.62 -6.90
C LEU A 14 -18.85 -20.67 -7.84
N ALA A 15 -19.93 -21.33 -7.43
CA ALA A 15 -21.17 -21.36 -8.19
C ALA A 15 -21.77 -19.97 -8.36
N TRP A 16 -21.70 -19.12 -7.34
CA TRP A 16 -22.12 -17.71 -7.44
C TRP A 16 -21.25 -16.91 -8.41
N LEU A 17 -19.93 -17.05 -8.37
CA LEU A 17 -19.04 -16.37 -9.33
C LEU A 17 -19.35 -16.77 -10.77
N VAL A 18 -19.56 -18.07 -11.02
CA VAL A 18 -19.99 -18.57 -12.34
C VAL A 18 -21.36 -18.01 -12.71
N GLY A 19 -22.30 -17.96 -11.76
CA GLY A 19 -23.63 -17.39 -11.97
C GLY A 19 -23.60 -15.91 -12.37
N PHE A 20 -22.82 -15.09 -11.68
CA PHE A 20 -22.64 -13.67 -12.03
C PHE A 20 -21.96 -13.48 -13.37
N ALA A 21 -20.93 -14.28 -13.67
CA ALA A 21 -20.25 -14.24 -14.95
C ALA A 21 -21.20 -14.61 -16.11
N ALA A 22 -22.01 -15.67 -15.93
CA ALA A 22 -23.00 -16.09 -16.90
C ALA A 22 -24.09 -15.02 -17.10
N TYR A 23 -24.58 -14.41 -16.02
CA TYR A 23 -25.52 -13.30 -16.10
C TYR A 23 -24.94 -12.13 -16.90
N ALA A 24 -23.74 -11.66 -16.56
CA ALA A 24 -23.07 -10.57 -17.26
C ALA A 24 -22.81 -10.92 -18.74
N TYR A 25 -22.46 -12.17 -19.05
CA TYR A 25 -22.25 -12.62 -20.43
C TYR A 25 -23.52 -12.51 -21.29
N ILE A 26 -24.68 -12.86 -20.72
CA ILE A 26 -25.99 -12.81 -21.40
C ILE A 26 -26.51 -11.37 -21.48
N ASP A 27 -26.31 -10.57 -20.43
CA ASP A 27 -26.87 -9.23 -20.30
C ASP A 27 -26.08 -8.15 -21.05
N ALA A 28 -24.75 -8.27 -21.10
CA ALA A 28 -23.87 -7.26 -21.68
C ALA A 28 -24.19 -6.87 -23.14
N PRO A 29 -24.51 -7.79 -24.07
CA PRO A 29 -24.83 -7.43 -25.46
C PRO A 29 -26.07 -6.54 -25.58
N ASN A 30 -27.04 -6.69 -24.68
CA ASN A 30 -28.27 -5.87 -24.66
C ASN A 30 -27.99 -4.40 -24.29
N HIS A 31 -26.80 -4.14 -23.74
CA HIS A 31 -26.36 -2.83 -23.29
C HIS A 31 -25.17 -2.28 -24.10
N GLY A 32 -24.88 -2.87 -25.27
CA GLY A 32 -23.75 -2.44 -26.13
C GLY A 32 -22.37 -2.76 -25.55
N MET A 33 -22.29 -3.67 -24.59
CA MET A 33 -21.07 -4.04 -23.88
C MET A 33 -20.46 -5.36 -24.41
N ASN A 34 -19.13 -5.52 -24.30
CA ASN A 34 -18.46 -6.75 -24.72
C ASN A 34 -18.71 -7.90 -23.71
N PRO A 35 -19.40 -8.99 -24.10
CA PRO A 35 -19.82 -10.03 -23.16
C PRO A 35 -18.66 -10.79 -22.52
N LYS A 36 -17.59 -11.08 -23.29
CA LYS A 36 -16.42 -11.80 -22.78
C LYS A 36 -15.66 -10.97 -21.74
N LYS A 37 -15.49 -9.68 -22.00
CA LYS A 37 -14.80 -8.76 -21.09
C LYS A 37 -15.56 -8.68 -19.76
N TRP A 38 -16.86 -8.43 -19.80
CA TRP A 38 -17.64 -8.22 -18.58
C TRP A 38 -17.87 -9.51 -17.79
N ALA A 39 -18.04 -10.66 -18.46
CA ALA A 39 -18.06 -11.95 -17.78
C ALA A 39 -16.73 -12.25 -17.06
N ALA A 40 -15.59 -11.95 -17.69
CA ALA A 40 -14.28 -12.10 -17.07
C ALA A 40 -14.12 -11.16 -15.85
N ILE A 41 -14.50 -9.89 -15.99
CA ILE A 41 -14.47 -8.93 -14.88
C ILE A 41 -15.33 -9.43 -13.70
N ALA A 42 -16.58 -9.84 -13.97
CA ALA A 42 -17.50 -10.33 -12.94
C ALA A 42 -16.98 -11.59 -12.22
N PHE A 43 -16.21 -12.44 -12.91
CA PHE A 43 -15.62 -13.65 -12.33
C PHE A 43 -14.34 -13.36 -11.54
N PHE A 44 -13.39 -12.62 -12.11
CA PHE A 44 -12.03 -12.50 -11.58
C PHE A 44 -11.87 -11.40 -10.53
N VAL A 45 -12.59 -10.27 -10.63
CA VAL A 45 -12.42 -9.15 -9.68
C VAL A 45 -12.62 -9.57 -8.22
N PRO A 46 -13.65 -10.35 -7.85
CA PRO A 46 -13.82 -10.80 -6.46
C PRO A 46 -12.64 -11.63 -5.94
N LEU A 47 -11.93 -12.35 -6.81
CA LEU A 47 -10.77 -13.16 -6.41
C LEU A 47 -9.60 -12.27 -5.98
N PHE A 48 -9.42 -11.09 -6.58
CA PHE A 48 -8.37 -10.16 -6.15
C PHE A 48 -8.56 -9.71 -4.70
N GLY A 49 -9.80 -9.43 -4.27
CA GLY A 49 -10.08 -9.08 -2.87
C GLY A 49 -9.77 -10.25 -1.92
N PHE A 50 -10.09 -11.48 -2.32
CA PHE A 50 -9.74 -12.67 -1.54
C PHE A 50 -8.22 -12.86 -1.45
N PHE A 51 -7.49 -12.73 -2.55
CA PHE A 51 -6.03 -12.85 -2.53
C PHE A 51 -5.37 -11.72 -1.75
N ALA A 52 -5.85 -10.48 -1.86
CA ALA A 52 -5.37 -9.36 -1.05
C ALA A 52 -5.49 -9.67 0.45
N TYR A 53 -6.62 -10.21 0.89
CA TYR A 53 -6.77 -10.68 2.27
C TYR A 53 -5.76 -11.77 2.64
N LEU A 54 -5.53 -12.75 1.75
CA LEU A 54 -4.56 -13.81 2.03
C LEU A 54 -3.13 -13.29 2.15
N PHE A 55 -2.74 -12.32 1.32
CA PHE A 55 -1.44 -11.67 1.39
C PHE A 55 -1.30 -10.85 2.69
N GLU A 56 -2.27 -9.97 2.97
CA GLU A 56 -2.28 -9.18 4.20
C GLU A 56 -2.23 -10.07 5.46
N ARG A 57 -3.02 -11.15 5.48
CA ARG A 57 -3.00 -12.11 6.58
C ARG A 57 -1.63 -12.77 6.73
N ALA A 58 -0.98 -13.13 5.63
CA ALA A 58 0.35 -13.75 5.68
C ALA A 58 1.41 -12.79 6.22
N GLU A 59 1.25 -11.48 6.03
CA GLU A 59 2.15 -10.45 6.59
C GLU A 59 1.89 -10.18 8.08
N THR A 60 0.73 -10.57 8.61
CA THR A 60 0.36 -10.32 10.01
C THR A 60 1.06 -11.26 11.00
N ASP A 61 1.43 -12.47 10.57
CA ASP A 61 2.07 -13.49 11.42
C ASP A 61 3.58 -13.23 11.56
N TYR A 62 3.96 -12.05 12.05
CA TYR A 62 5.35 -11.71 12.35
C TYR A 62 5.88 -12.54 13.52
N ASP A 63 6.91 -13.34 13.28
CA ASP A 63 7.65 -14.05 14.31
C ASP A 63 8.96 -13.30 14.63
N PRO A 64 9.05 -12.60 15.78
CA PRO A 64 10.27 -11.92 16.20
C PRO A 64 11.43 -12.87 16.50
N GLU A 65 11.18 -14.18 16.68
CA GLU A 65 12.26 -15.16 16.85
C GLU A 65 12.93 -15.51 15.53
N GLU A 66 12.18 -15.45 14.42
CA GLU A 66 12.68 -15.70 13.06
C GLU A 66 13.24 -14.44 12.38
N ASP A 67 12.94 -13.25 12.90
CA ASP A 67 13.47 -11.99 12.39
C ASP A 67 14.91 -11.73 12.90
N PRO A 68 15.94 -11.79 12.02
CA PRO A 68 17.33 -11.54 12.39
C PRO A 68 17.58 -10.10 12.89
N TYR A 69 16.66 -9.18 12.62
CA TYR A 69 16.73 -7.79 13.06
C TYR A 69 15.94 -7.52 14.35
N ALA A 70 15.03 -8.42 14.76
CA ALA A 70 14.24 -8.28 15.99
C ALA A 70 15.06 -8.50 17.26
N GLN A 71 16.09 -9.34 17.20
CA GLN A 71 16.90 -9.74 18.36
C GLN A 71 17.93 -8.67 18.80
N GLY A 72 17.75 -7.41 18.40
CA GLY A 72 18.64 -6.31 18.77
C GLY A 72 20.07 -6.50 18.25
N GLN A 73 20.22 -7.10 17.06
CA GLN A 73 21.53 -7.27 16.45
C GLN A 73 22.20 -5.90 16.27
N ARG A 74 23.47 -5.83 16.67
CA ARG A 74 24.29 -4.64 16.50
C ARG A 74 24.56 -4.46 15.01
N PHE A 75 23.85 -3.54 14.39
CA PHE A 75 24.16 -3.09 13.04
C PHE A 75 25.60 -2.58 13.02
N GLU A 76 26.36 -2.92 11.97
CA GLU A 76 27.63 -2.24 11.70
C GLU A 76 27.31 -0.81 11.27
N VAL A 77 27.23 0.08 12.26
CA VAL A 77 27.16 1.51 12.03
C VAL A 77 28.46 1.91 11.35
N HIS A 78 28.35 2.38 10.11
CA HIS A 78 29.47 2.94 9.37
C HIS A 78 30.21 3.95 10.24
N GLU A 79 31.55 3.96 10.22
CA GLU A 79 32.35 4.76 11.15
C GLU A 79 31.98 6.25 11.16
N SER A 80 31.53 6.78 10.03
CA SER A 80 31.06 8.16 9.87
C SER A 80 29.80 8.50 10.71
N ARG A 81 29.04 7.50 11.14
CA ARG A 81 27.78 7.65 11.90
C ARG A 81 27.90 7.21 13.36
N ARG A 82 29.09 6.83 13.82
CA ARG A 82 29.32 6.51 15.24
C ARG A 82 29.09 7.77 16.08
N GLY A 83 28.04 7.75 16.91
CA GLY A 83 27.68 8.86 17.80
C GLY A 83 26.37 9.58 17.43
N GLU A 84 25.72 9.20 16.33
CA GLU A 84 24.34 9.60 16.04
C GLU A 84 23.40 8.91 17.05
N GLU A 85 22.42 9.66 17.57
CA GLU A 85 21.41 9.15 18.50
C GLU A 85 20.55 8.10 17.77
N LEU A 86 20.41 6.90 18.35
CA LEU A 86 19.58 5.86 17.77
C LEU A 86 18.11 6.29 17.84
N ILE A 87 17.47 6.39 16.67
CA ILE A 87 16.02 6.56 16.59
C ILE A 87 15.37 5.28 17.16
N GLU A 88 14.52 5.43 18.17
CA GLU A 88 13.84 4.29 18.77
C GLU A 88 13.03 3.51 17.73
N PRO A 89 13.13 2.16 17.71
CA PRO A 89 12.36 1.35 16.80
C PRO A 89 10.88 1.41 17.21
N GLY A 90 10.07 2.10 16.39
CA GLY A 90 8.64 2.25 16.62
C GLY A 90 8.18 3.67 16.98
N GLY A 91 8.90 4.71 16.54
CA GLY A 91 8.56 6.11 16.78
C GLY A 91 7.10 6.47 16.51
N THR A 92 6.29 6.50 17.57
CA THR A 92 5.07 7.31 17.66
C THR A 92 5.44 8.72 18.10
N ASP A 93 6.32 9.41 17.37
CA ASP A 93 6.53 10.83 17.56
C ASP A 93 5.40 11.60 16.86
N ARG A 94 4.19 11.50 17.43
CA ARG A 94 3.25 12.61 17.33
C ARG A 94 3.81 13.70 18.23
N GLY A 95 4.41 14.70 17.60
CA GLY A 95 5.08 15.81 18.27
C GLY A 95 4.26 16.42 19.39
N GLU A 96 4.79 16.34 20.60
CA GLU A 96 4.40 17.19 21.71
C GLU A 96 5.64 17.97 22.19
N GLY A 97 5.58 19.29 21.95
CA GLY A 97 6.09 20.30 22.88
C GLY A 97 7.60 20.42 23.06
N ARG A 98 8.24 21.22 22.20
CA ARG A 98 9.34 22.08 22.68
C ARG A 98 9.20 23.48 22.09
N GLU A 99 8.53 24.34 22.85
CA GLU A 99 8.52 25.78 22.63
C GLU A 99 9.86 26.40 23.01
N ALA A 100 10.16 27.48 22.27
CA ALA A 100 11.09 28.57 22.55
C ALA A 100 12.60 28.35 22.30
N ALA A 101 13.03 28.78 21.11
CA ALA A 101 14.14 29.72 21.00
C ALA A 101 13.87 30.74 19.89
N ASP A 102 13.65 31.96 20.34
CA ASP A 102 13.55 33.24 19.63
C ASP A 102 14.76 33.50 18.70
N GLY A 103 14.50 34.13 17.55
CA GLY A 103 15.52 34.44 16.56
C GLY A 103 14.94 35.01 15.26
N GLY A 104 14.31 36.19 15.35
CA GLY A 104 13.62 36.82 14.23
C GLY A 104 14.49 37.17 13.01
N ARG A 105 13.82 37.27 11.85
CA ARG A 105 14.16 38.19 10.75
C ARG A 105 12.91 38.52 9.94
N SER A 106 12.79 39.82 9.69
CA SER A 106 11.66 40.58 9.18
C SER A 106 11.57 40.56 7.65
N ALA A 107 10.33 40.47 7.15
CA ALA A 107 9.73 41.03 5.93
C ALA A 107 10.49 40.97 4.58
N THR A 108 9.83 40.46 3.54
CA THR A 108 9.33 41.30 2.42
C THR A 108 8.46 40.50 1.44
N ASP A 109 7.43 41.19 0.97
CA ASP A 109 6.36 40.75 0.06
C ASP A 109 6.84 40.46 -1.37
N GLY A 110 6.08 39.64 -2.10
CA GLY A 110 6.29 39.40 -3.54
C GLY A 110 5.14 38.63 -4.18
N GLU A 111 4.07 39.35 -4.50
CA GLU A 111 2.92 38.91 -5.30
C GLU A 111 3.31 38.85 -6.79
N GLY A 112 2.98 37.78 -7.51
CA GLY A 112 3.22 37.66 -8.96
C GLY A 112 2.78 36.30 -9.53
N GLY A 113 1.84 36.32 -10.48
CA GLY A 113 1.10 35.14 -10.94
C GLY A 113 1.60 34.46 -12.22
N THR A 114 0.65 33.72 -12.84
CA THR A 114 0.66 33.03 -14.16
C THR A 114 1.52 31.76 -14.23
N THR A 115 0.89 30.59 -14.13
CA THR A 115 0.53 29.64 -15.22
C THR A 115 1.71 28.91 -15.84
N ASP A 116 1.58 27.58 -15.85
CA ASP A 116 2.02 26.62 -16.88
C ASP A 116 2.82 25.41 -16.32
N GLU A 117 2.10 24.30 -16.19
CA GLU A 117 2.38 22.97 -16.76
C GLU A 117 3.76 22.26 -16.67
N ASP A 118 4.48 22.21 -15.53
CA ASP A 118 5.72 21.41 -15.47
C ASP A 118 5.90 20.56 -14.18
N ASP A 119 4.87 19.88 -13.65
CA ASP A 119 5.04 18.93 -12.53
C ASP A 119 5.32 17.50 -13.03
N GLU A 120 6.51 17.28 -13.61
CA GLU A 120 7.04 15.95 -13.91
C GLU A 120 8.42 15.81 -13.24
N TRP A 121 8.44 15.16 -12.07
CA TRP A 121 9.62 14.70 -11.34
C TRP A 121 10.68 15.77 -11.01
N ASN A 122 10.57 16.35 -9.81
CA ASN A 122 11.62 17.13 -9.16
C ASN A 122 12.86 16.25 -8.90
N ASP A 123 13.67 16.03 -9.93
CA ASP A 123 14.99 15.41 -9.83
C ASP A 123 15.93 16.40 -9.15
N PRO A 124 16.56 16.06 -8.01
CA PRO A 124 17.58 16.90 -7.43
C PRO A 124 18.77 17.00 -8.40
N PRO A 125 19.40 18.19 -8.53
CA PRO A 125 20.50 18.37 -9.47
C PRO A 125 21.62 17.37 -9.14
N GLY A 126 21.97 16.54 -10.12
CA GLY A 126 23.05 15.59 -10.04
C GLY A 126 24.35 16.29 -9.65
N VAL A 127 25.03 15.76 -8.64
CA VAL A 127 26.36 16.22 -8.22
C VAL A 127 27.36 15.66 -9.23
N ASP A 128 28.00 16.54 -10.00
CA ASP A 128 29.15 16.18 -10.81
C ASP A 128 30.30 15.74 -9.88
N VAL A 129 30.75 14.48 -10.00
CA VAL A 129 31.99 13.95 -9.41
C VAL A 129 33.09 13.85 -10.45
#